data_AF-A0A7V3SRR1-F1
#
_entry.id   AF-A0A7V3SRR1-F1
#
_cell.length_a   1.000
_cell.length_b   1.000
_cell.length_c   1.000
_cell.angle_alpha   90.00
_cell.angle_beta   90.00
_cell.angle_gamma   90.00
#
_symmetry.space_group_name_H-M   'P 1'
#
loop_
_entity.id
_entity.type
_entity.pdbx_description
1 polymer ?
#
loop_
_entity_poly.entity_id
_entity_poly.type
_entity_poly.pdbx_seq_one_letter_code
_entity_poly.pdbx_strand_id
1 'polypeptide(L)'
;ERINEELRKKKKKPVTWEPLLLGITKASLNTDSFISAASFQETTRVLTEAAVSGSVDYLKGLKENVIMGRPIPAGTGISRYMNARIEVLGEETEKVEEEEKMQAEPVGHVAQQDIMLHDVSSDVLK
;
A
#
# COMPACT_ATOMS: atom_id res chain seq x y z
N GLU A 1 -5.43 15.10 -18.55
CA GLU A 1 -5.84 16.45 -18.07
C GLU A 1 -4.80 17.16 -17.23
N ARG A 2 -4.35 16.61 -16.08
CA ARG A 2 -3.31 17.22 -15.21
C ARG A 2 -2.09 17.79 -15.96
N ILE A 3 -1.54 17.04 -16.91
CA ILE A 3 -0.40 17.49 -17.73
C ILE A 3 -0.73 18.80 -18.47
N ASN A 4 -1.95 18.95 -18.99
CA ASN A 4 -2.36 20.17 -19.68
C ASN A 4 -2.55 21.36 -18.74
N GLU A 5 -2.95 21.13 -17.50
CA GLU A 5 -2.97 22.19 -16.47
C GLU A 5 -1.56 22.68 -16.16
N GLU A 6 -0.59 21.76 -16.02
CA GLU A 6 0.82 22.11 -15.81
C GLU A 6 1.40 22.87 -17.01
N LEU A 7 1.07 22.47 -18.24
CA LEU A 7 1.52 23.14 -19.45
C LEU A 7 0.94 24.57 -19.55
N ARG A 8 -0.34 24.76 -19.18
CA ARG A 8 -0.97 26.09 -19.11
C ARG A 8 -0.26 26.99 -18.10
N LYS A 9 0.05 26.48 -16.89
CA LYS A 9 0.82 27.22 -15.87
C LYS A 9 2.21 27.63 -16.39
N LYS A 10 2.85 26.76 -17.16
CA LYS A 10 4.17 27.01 -17.78
C LYS A 10 4.08 27.82 -19.09
N LYS A 11 2.91 28.37 -19.46
CA LYS A 11 2.65 29.08 -20.73
C LYS A 11 3.09 28.29 -21.99
N LYS A 12 3.04 26.96 -21.92
CA LYS A 12 3.33 26.05 -23.04
C LYS A 12 2.03 25.71 -23.79
N LYS A 13 2.18 25.25 -25.03
CA LYS A 13 1.04 24.77 -25.84
C LYS A 13 0.42 23.53 -25.19
N PRO A 14 -0.90 23.50 -24.90
CA PRO A 14 -1.56 22.33 -24.37
C PRO A 14 -1.68 21.23 -25.44
N VAL A 15 -1.71 19.98 -24.98
CA VAL A 15 -1.96 18.80 -25.82
C VAL A 15 -3.46 18.67 -26.07
N THR A 16 -3.84 18.39 -27.31
CA THR A 16 -5.22 18.06 -27.72
C THR A 16 -5.38 16.55 -27.83
N TRP A 17 -6.50 16.00 -27.38
CA TRP A 17 -6.83 14.57 -27.48
C TRP A 17 -8.32 14.40 -27.79
N GLU A 18 -8.68 13.24 -28.33
CA GLU A 18 -10.06 12.85 -28.59
C GLU A 18 -10.40 11.62 -27.74
N PRO A 19 -11.56 11.58 -27.05
CA PRO A 19 -11.95 10.43 -26.25
C PRO A 19 -12.25 9.21 -27.14
N LEU A 20 -11.65 8.07 -26.84
CA LEU A 20 -11.89 6.81 -27.55
C LEU A 20 -12.84 5.91 -26.74
N LEU A 21 -13.92 5.44 -27.37
CA LEU A 21 -14.82 4.47 -26.76
C LEU A 21 -14.27 3.05 -26.86
N LEU A 22 -14.09 2.40 -25.71
CA LEU A 22 -13.61 1.02 -25.60
C LEU A 22 -14.67 0.12 -24.97
N GLY A 23 -14.78 -1.12 -25.45
CA GLY A 23 -15.61 -2.14 -24.80
C GLY A 23 -15.06 -2.57 -23.45
N ILE A 24 -15.91 -3.14 -22.59
CA ILE A 24 -15.56 -3.48 -21.20
C ILE A 24 -14.33 -4.39 -21.07
N THR A 25 -14.19 -5.37 -21.98
CA THR A 25 -13.04 -6.30 -21.99
C THR A 25 -11.75 -5.57 -22.30
N LYS A 26 -11.76 -4.74 -23.36
CA LYS A 26 -10.59 -3.97 -23.78
C LYS A 26 -10.21 -2.93 -22.73
N ALA A 27 -11.18 -2.24 -22.15
CA ALA A 27 -10.92 -1.29 -21.06
C ALA A 27 -10.32 -2.00 -19.82
N SER A 28 -10.81 -3.19 -19.47
CA SER A 28 -10.33 -3.95 -18.30
C SER A 28 -8.91 -4.50 -18.47
N LEU A 29 -8.51 -4.84 -19.70
CA LEU A 29 -7.14 -5.30 -19.99
C LEU A 29 -6.13 -4.15 -20.08
N ASN A 30 -6.58 -2.91 -20.35
CA ASN A 30 -5.74 -1.71 -20.43
C ASN A 30 -5.66 -0.93 -19.10
N THR A 31 -5.75 -1.63 -17.97
CA THR A 31 -5.54 -1.00 -16.65
C THR A 31 -4.05 -0.89 -16.32
N ASP A 32 -3.67 0.10 -15.52
CA ASP A 32 -2.27 0.33 -15.13
C ASP A 32 -1.68 -0.80 -14.26
N SER A 33 -2.54 -1.57 -13.57
CA SER A 33 -2.11 -2.70 -12.75
C SER A 33 -2.09 -4.00 -13.56
N PHE A 34 -0.89 -4.54 -13.78
CA PHE A 34 -0.76 -5.84 -14.43
C PHE A 34 -1.31 -6.98 -13.58
N ILE A 35 -1.31 -6.87 -12.24
CA ILE A 35 -1.90 -7.87 -11.35
C ILE A 35 -3.42 -7.89 -11.53
N SER A 36 -4.04 -6.72 -11.55
CA SER A 36 -5.48 -6.58 -11.82
C SER A 36 -5.83 -7.04 -13.24
N ALA A 37 -5.06 -6.66 -14.27
CA ALA A 37 -5.28 -7.07 -15.65
C ALA A 37 -5.16 -8.60 -15.82
N ALA A 38 -4.09 -9.22 -15.29
CA ALA A 38 -3.82 -10.65 -15.42
C ALA A 38 -4.86 -11.52 -14.68
N SER A 39 -5.49 -10.98 -13.63
CA SER A 39 -6.58 -11.64 -12.89
C SER A 39 -7.91 -11.67 -13.64
N PHE A 40 -8.07 -10.83 -14.67
CA PHE A 40 -9.29 -10.80 -15.47
C PHE A 40 -9.26 -11.89 -16.53
N GLN A 41 -8.35 -11.78 -17.51
CA GLN A 41 -8.17 -12.70 -18.64
C GLN A 41 -6.73 -12.59 -19.21
N GLU A 42 -6.37 -13.43 -20.17
CA GLU A 42 -5.09 -13.36 -20.93
C GLU A 42 -3.81 -13.37 -20.05
N THR A 43 -3.86 -14.06 -18.90
CA THR A 43 -2.83 -14.05 -17.84
C THR A 43 -1.39 -14.21 -18.35
N THR A 44 -1.13 -15.21 -19.21
CA THR A 44 0.23 -15.47 -19.74
C THR A 44 0.77 -14.29 -20.53
N ARG A 45 -0.08 -13.67 -21.37
CA ARG A 45 0.30 -12.53 -22.19
C ARG A 45 0.61 -11.31 -21.31
N VAL A 46 -0.30 -10.98 -20.38
CA VAL A 46 -0.16 -9.82 -19.49
C VAL A 46 1.10 -9.93 -18.62
N LEU A 47 1.37 -11.10 -18.04
CA LEU A 47 2.56 -11.31 -17.21
C LEU A 47 3.85 -11.26 -18.03
N THR A 48 3.84 -11.77 -19.27
CA THR A 48 5.00 -11.71 -20.16
C THR A 48 5.32 -10.26 -20.55
N GLU A 49 4.31 -9.49 -20.96
CA GLU A 49 4.46 -8.08 -21.30
C GLU A 49 5.02 -7.29 -20.11
N ALA A 50 4.45 -7.49 -18.90
CA ALA A 50 4.91 -6.85 -17.68
C ALA A 50 6.35 -7.21 -17.30
N ALA A 51 6.76 -8.48 -17.48
CA ALA A 51 8.12 -8.93 -17.22
C ALA A 51 9.13 -8.32 -18.20
N VAL A 52 8.77 -8.22 -19.49
CA VAL A 52 9.62 -7.61 -20.53
C VAL A 52 9.76 -6.10 -20.33
N SER A 53 8.68 -5.41 -19.93
CA SER A 53 8.71 -3.97 -19.67
C SER A 53 9.27 -3.60 -18.30
N GLY A 54 9.50 -4.56 -17.40
CA GLY A 54 9.91 -4.31 -16.02
C GLY A 54 8.86 -3.53 -15.23
N SER A 55 7.58 -3.81 -15.47
CA SER A 55 6.46 -3.08 -14.84
C SER A 55 6.42 -3.31 -13.32
N VAL A 56 6.11 -2.25 -12.57
CA VAL A 56 5.93 -2.29 -11.12
C VAL A 56 4.49 -1.93 -10.78
N ASP A 57 3.84 -2.78 -10.00
CA ASP A 57 2.49 -2.55 -9.52
C ASP A 57 2.51 -1.89 -8.14
N TYR A 58 1.80 -0.76 -8.01
CA TYR A 58 1.77 0.02 -6.77
C TYR A 58 0.61 -0.33 -5.85
N LEU A 59 -0.22 -1.33 -6.20
CA LEU A 59 -1.31 -1.85 -5.35
C LEU A 59 -2.27 -0.73 -4.89
N LYS A 60 -2.65 0.17 -5.80
CA LYS A 60 -3.55 1.30 -5.51
C LYS A 60 -5.02 0.93 -5.72
N GLY A 61 -5.28 -0.16 -6.41
CA GLY A 61 -6.60 -0.62 -6.80
C GLY A 61 -7.25 -1.58 -5.81
N LEU A 62 -8.53 -1.84 -6.05
CA LEU A 62 -9.32 -2.77 -5.25
C LEU A 62 -8.83 -4.21 -5.39
N LYS A 63 -8.73 -4.71 -6.62
CA LYS A 63 -8.42 -6.12 -6.90
C LYS A 63 -7.03 -6.52 -6.45
N GLU A 64 -6.03 -5.68 -6.72
CA GLU A 64 -4.65 -5.86 -6.23
C GLU A 64 -4.62 -6.12 -4.72
N ASN A 65 -5.26 -5.24 -3.93
CA ASN A 65 -5.23 -5.37 -2.47
C ASN A 65 -5.97 -6.61 -1.98
N VAL A 66 -7.08 -6.99 -2.63
CA VAL A 66 -7.78 -8.25 -2.33
C VAL A 66 -6.87 -9.46 -2.58
N ILE A 67 -6.20 -9.52 -3.73
CA ILE A 67 -5.30 -10.62 -4.08
C ILE A 67 -4.13 -10.72 -3.10
N MET A 68 -3.58 -9.57 -2.68
CA MET A 68 -2.48 -9.50 -1.72
C MET A 68 -2.91 -9.71 -0.26
N GLY A 69 -4.22 -9.83 0.03
CA GLY A 69 -4.74 -9.97 1.40
C GLY A 69 -4.64 -8.71 2.25
N ARG A 70 -4.55 -7.52 1.63
CA ARG A 70 -4.49 -6.22 2.31
C ARG A 70 -5.87 -5.56 2.35
N PRO A 71 -6.14 -4.71 3.35
CA PRO A 71 -7.37 -3.91 3.41
C PRO A 71 -7.55 -3.06 2.15
N ILE A 72 -8.73 -3.11 1.56
CA ILE A 72 -9.03 -2.44 0.29
C ILE A 72 -9.12 -0.91 0.44
N PRO A 73 -8.83 -0.12 -0.60
CA PRO A 73 -8.93 1.34 -0.59
C PRO A 73 -10.39 1.83 -0.71
N ALA A 74 -11.32 1.22 0.03
CA ALA A 74 -12.73 1.56 0.05
C ALA A 74 -13.33 1.29 1.44
N GLY A 75 -14.41 2.02 1.76
CA GLY A 75 -15.08 1.90 3.06
C GLY A 75 -14.13 2.11 4.24
N THR A 76 -14.08 1.13 5.15
CA THR A 76 -13.25 1.17 6.37
C THR A 76 -11.74 1.16 6.08
N GLY A 77 -11.31 0.76 4.88
CA GLY A 77 -9.89 0.73 4.52
C GLY A 77 -9.32 2.09 4.08
N ILE A 78 -10.17 3.11 3.86
CA ILE A 78 -9.78 4.44 3.35
C ILE A 78 -8.78 5.15 4.28
N SER A 79 -8.92 5.02 5.60
CA SER A 79 -8.08 5.71 6.58
C SER A 79 -6.57 5.50 6.34
N ARG A 80 -6.16 4.30 5.88
CA ARG A 80 -4.75 4.00 5.58
C ARG A 80 -4.22 4.70 4.33
N TYR A 81 -5.10 5.08 3.40
CA TYR A 81 -4.75 5.74 2.14
C TYR A 81 -4.89 7.27 2.21
N MET A 82 -5.65 7.78 3.18
CA MET A 82 -5.81 9.23 3.43
C MET A 82 -4.63 9.84 4.21
N ASN A 83 -3.86 9.01 4.91
CA ASN A 83 -2.74 9.44 5.77
C ASN A 83 -1.44 9.79 5.02
N ALA A 84 -1.49 9.99 3.70
CA ALA A 84 -0.43 10.70 3.00
C ALA A 84 -0.50 12.18 3.41
N ARG A 85 0.03 12.47 4.62
CA ARG A 85 0.16 13.80 5.18
C ARG A 85 0.78 14.70 4.12
N ILE A 86 0.11 15.82 3.86
CA ILE A 86 0.72 16.96 3.19
C ILE A 86 1.81 17.43 4.15
N GLU A 87 3.06 17.07 3.88
CA GLU A 87 4.19 17.83 4.43
C GLU A 87 4.19 19.16 3.69
N VAL A 88 3.51 20.16 4.27
CA VAL A 88 3.73 21.54 3.90
C VAL A 88 5.15 21.85 4.33
N LEU A 89 6.08 21.90 3.37
CA LEU A 89 7.44 22.38 3.59
C LEU A 89 7.37 23.86 3.98
N GLY A 90 7.28 24.11 5.29
CA GLY A 90 7.27 25.44 5.89
C GLY A 90 5.96 25.77 6.57
N GLU A 91 5.77 25.28 7.80
CA GLU A 91 5.26 26.04 8.95
C GLU A 91 5.35 25.12 10.18
N GLU A 92 6.17 25.53 11.15
CA GLU A 92 6.29 24.86 12.44
C GLU A 92 4.93 24.95 13.13
N THR A 93 4.29 23.79 13.36
CA THR A 93 3.12 23.72 14.24
C THR A 93 3.43 22.79 15.38
N GLU A 94 3.17 23.33 16.57
CA GLU A 94 3.59 22.84 17.87
C GLU A 94 3.08 21.43 18.17
N LYS A 95 3.88 20.71 18.96
CA LYS A 95 3.62 19.36 19.44
C LYS A 95 2.29 19.29 20.19
N VAL A 96 1.52 18.24 19.94
CA VAL A 96 0.65 17.63 20.97
C VAL A 96 1.01 16.15 21.01
N GLU A 97 1.64 15.77 22.12
CA GLU A 97 1.78 14.38 22.54
C GLU A 97 0.41 13.91 23.03
N GLU A 98 -0.10 12.81 22.49
CA GLU A 98 -0.97 11.94 23.27
C GLU A 98 -0.70 10.48 22.89
N GLU A 99 -0.40 9.72 23.93
CA GLU A 99 -0.03 8.32 23.93
C GLU A 99 -1.24 7.45 23.60
N GLU A 100 -1.07 6.47 22.71
CA GLU A 100 -1.75 5.19 22.88
C GLU A 100 -0.76 4.06 22.59
N LYS A 101 -0.15 3.57 23.67
CA LYS A 101 0.54 2.28 23.72
C LYS A 101 -0.50 1.16 23.78
N MET A 102 -0.08 0.01 23.25
CA MET A 102 -0.63 -1.36 23.39
C MET A 102 -1.76 -1.66 22.38
N GLN A 103 -1.64 -2.62 21.45
CA GLN A 103 -0.95 -3.90 21.50
C GLN A 103 -0.37 -4.27 20.12
N ALA A 104 0.94 -4.47 20.08
CA ALA A 104 1.58 -5.35 19.12
C ALA A 104 1.80 -6.68 19.84
N GLU A 105 1.18 -7.77 19.38
CA GLU A 105 1.67 -9.11 19.72
C GLU A 105 2.79 -9.48 18.75
N PRO A 106 3.94 -9.96 19.26
CA PRO A 106 5.12 -10.23 18.45
C PRO A 106 5.00 -11.59 17.76
N VAL A 107 5.37 -11.63 16.48
CA VAL A 107 5.60 -12.89 15.74
C VAL A 107 6.78 -13.62 16.39
N GLY A 108 6.53 -14.86 16.82
CA GLY A 108 7.36 -15.61 17.75
C GLY A 108 8.81 -15.84 17.33
N HIS A 109 9.69 -15.76 18.33
CA HIS A 109 10.94 -16.51 18.36
C HIS A 109 10.74 -17.69 19.32
N VAL A 110 11.05 -18.88 18.82
CA VAL A 110 11.04 -20.16 19.56
C VAL A 110 12.00 -20.09 20.75
N ALA A 111 11.48 -20.21 21.97
CA ALA A 111 12.26 -20.36 23.18
C ALA A 111 12.46 -21.85 23.53
N GLN A 112 13.70 -22.18 23.84
CA GLN A 112 14.20 -23.46 24.29
C GLN A 112 13.71 -23.73 25.73
N GLN A 113 13.30 -24.97 26.02
CA GLN A 113 12.70 -25.40 27.29
C GLN A 113 13.66 -25.28 28.49
N ASP A 114 13.09 -24.85 29.62
CA ASP A 114 13.66 -24.78 30.95
C ASP A 114 14.20 -26.12 31.47
N ILE A 115 15.40 -26.11 32.06
CA ILE A 115 15.84 -27.11 33.04
C ILE A 115 15.91 -26.41 34.41
N MET A 116 15.12 -26.96 35.32
CA MET A 116 14.97 -26.60 36.73
C MET A 116 16.30 -26.45 37.47
N LEU A 117 16.47 -25.33 38.19
CA LEU A 117 17.14 -25.34 39.49
C LEU A 117 16.41 -24.41 40.46
N HIS A 118 15.87 -25.06 41.49
CA HIS A 118 15.24 -24.51 42.67
C HIS A 118 16.36 -23.96 43.58
N ASP A 119 16.42 -22.65 43.80
CA ASP A 119 17.26 -22.09 44.87
C ASP A 119 16.34 -21.38 45.85
N VAL A 120 16.33 -21.92 47.07
CA VAL A 120 15.44 -21.52 48.15
C VAL A 120 16.10 -20.33 48.84
N SER A 121 15.46 -19.17 48.77
CA SER A 121 15.94 -17.99 49.51
C SER A 121 16.15 -18.34 50.99
N SER A 122 17.31 -17.92 51.47
CA SER A 122 17.59 -17.61 52.87
C SER A 122 16.41 -16.93 53.54
N ASP A 123 15.90 -17.54 54.61
CA ASP A 123 15.63 -16.90 55.91
C ASP A 123 14.68 -17.77 56.76
N VAL A 124 15.22 -18.57 57.69
CA VAL A 124 14.57 -18.79 58.99
C VAL A 124 15.64 -19.02 60.07
N LEU A 125 15.76 -18.01 60.92
CA LEU A 125 16.12 -18.04 62.35
C LEU A 125 16.08 -19.42 63.05
N LYS A 126 17.24 -20.01 63.33
CA LYS A 126 17.76 -20.44 64.65
C LYS A 126 18.97 -21.36 64.49
#